data_AF-V2W0B1-F1
#
_entry.id   AF-V2W0B1-F1
#
_cell.length_a   1.000
_cell.length_b   1.000
_cell.length_c   1.000
_cell.angle_alpha   90.00
_cell.angle_beta   90.00
_cell.angle_gamma   90.00
#
_symmetry.space_group_name_H-M   'P 1'
#
loop_
_entity.id
_entity.type
_entity.pdbx_description
1 polymer ?
#
loop_
_entity_poly.entity_id
_entity_poly.type
_entity_poly.pdbx_seq_one_letter_code
_entity_poly.pdbx_strand_id
1 'polypeptide(L)'
;MIKFQENSADNDVSIKFVLDNLPSIIQQCYILEERISHKLFSDIEVMILNYQNSISPQLDWQTIVWEISTKFEYKELWFAPRNWIHSKVDDGDVDIMHSYAFFKLTHYDRGCNYNTNEEFQINNNRFPTSNFFRHDQGYITIQFFLNYNLIRGLSYQYSDLTKEDFDLRIYRKMCDWNKFRKNTFIQYQKLENHGFELGRCGTFFEMKIDVFDSELFVKEYEQGKLDESLEPIEKALKKVNENFDIFDDIQSKAKKYYLDLDPILN
;
A
#
# COMPACT_ATOMS: atom_id res chain seq x y z
N MET A 1 -11.74 57.73 46.44
CA MET A 1 -12.49 56.61 45.83
C MET A 1 -11.95 56.38 44.44
N ILE A 2 -11.04 55.42 44.29
CA ILE A 2 -10.76 54.74 43.02
C ILE A 2 -10.69 53.26 43.42
N LYS A 3 -11.77 52.53 43.13
CA LYS A 3 -11.76 51.08 43.17
C LYS A 3 -10.91 50.64 41.98
N PHE A 4 -9.74 50.06 42.23
CA PHE A 4 -9.14 49.18 41.25
C PHE A 4 -10.01 47.92 41.21
N GLN A 5 -10.94 47.88 40.26
CA GLN A 5 -11.52 46.64 39.81
C GLN A 5 -10.38 45.84 39.15
N GLU A 6 -9.97 44.76 39.80
CA GLU A 6 -9.28 43.67 39.12
C GLU A 6 -10.27 43.04 38.14
N ASN A 7 -10.30 43.58 36.92
CA ASN A 7 -10.82 42.88 35.76
C ASN A 7 -9.61 42.29 35.02
N SER A 8 -9.39 40.99 35.22
CA SER A 8 -9.47 39.99 34.15
C SER A 8 -8.78 38.72 34.61
N ALA A 9 -9.56 37.84 35.25
CA ALA A 9 -9.26 36.41 35.21
C ALA A 9 -9.55 35.93 33.78
N ASP A 10 -8.65 36.23 32.85
CA ASP A 10 -8.73 35.75 31.47
C ASP A 10 -7.50 34.89 31.19
N ASN A 11 -7.76 33.59 31.03
CA ASN A 11 -6.99 32.62 30.26
C ASN A 11 -5.67 32.05 30.80
N ASP A 12 -5.53 31.83 32.11
CA ASP A 12 -4.61 30.80 32.58
C ASP A 12 -5.32 29.43 32.61
N VAL A 13 -5.39 28.77 31.44
CA VAL A 13 -5.67 27.34 31.42
C VAL A 13 -4.55 26.68 32.22
N SER A 14 -4.85 26.25 33.45
CA SER A 14 -3.81 25.77 34.36
C SER A 14 -3.06 24.61 33.71
N ILE A 15 -1.72 24.65 33.72
CA ILE A 15 -0.86 23.59 33.15
C ILE A 15 -1.28 22.22 33.70
N LYS A 16 -1.68 22.17 34.97
CA LYS A 16 -2.20 20.97 35.61
C LYS A 16 -3.48 20.46 34.94
N PHE A 17 -4.44 21.34 34.63
CA PHE A 17 -5.64 20.95 33.89
C PHE A 17 -5.31 20.41 32.49
N VAL A 18 -4.36 21.02 31.77
CA VAL A 18 -3.90 20.50 30.47
C VAL A 18 -3.28 19.11 30.63
N LEU A 19 -2.37 18.93 31.59
CA LEU A 19 -1.69 17.65 31.84
C LEU A 19 -2.65 16.55 32.30
N ASP A 20 -3.61 16.88 33.16
CA ASP A 20 -4.61 15.93 33.67
C ASP A 20 -5.57 15.46 32.56
N ASN A 21 -5.84 16.31 31.56
CA ASN A 21 -6.71 15.98 30.43
C ASN A 21 -5.95 15.50 29.18
N LEU A 22 -4.63 15.66 29.12
CA LEU A 22 -3.79 15.30 27.98
C LEU A 22 -4.00 13.84 27.52
N PRO A 23 -4.07 12.82 28.41
CA PRO A 23 -4.33 11.45 27.99
C PRO A 23 -5.69 11.27 27.30
N SER A 24 -6.72 11.98 27.77
CA SER A 24 -8.06 11.94 27.17
C SER A 24 -8.09 12.60 25.80
N ILE A 25 -7.43 13.76 25.65
CA ILE A 25 -7.29 14.46 24.36
C ILE A 25 -6.57 13.56 23.36
N ILE A 26 -5.44 12.97 23.75
CA ILE A 26 -4.68 12.03 22.92
C ILE A 26 -5.56 10.85 22.49
N GLN A 27 -6.32 10.26 23.41
CA GLN A 27 -7.22 9.15 23.10
C GLN A 27 -8.32 9.56 22.10
N GLN A 28 -8.92 10.73 22.26
CA GLN A 28 -9.93 11.23 21.33
C GLN A 28 -9.34 11.52 19.94
N CYS A 29 -8.12 12.06 19.87
CA CYS A 29 -7.41 12.23 18.61
C CYS A 29 -7.21 10.89 17.89
N TYR A 30 -6.77 9.84 18.60
CA TYR A 30 -6.63 8.50 18.00
C TYR A 30 -7.96 7.93 17.49
N ILE A 31 -9.04 8.07 18.25
CA ILE A 31 -10.37 7.59 17.83
C ILE A 31 -10.84 8.33 16.57
N LEU A 32 -10.58 9.63 16.47
CA LEU A 32 -10.92 10.43 15.30
C LEU A 32 -10.07 10.05 14.08
N GLU A 33 -8.76 9.87 14.27
CA GLU A 33 -7.83 9.42 13.22
C GLU A 33 -8.24 8.04 12.68
N GLU A 34 -8.58 7.10 13.55
CA GLU A 34 -9.07 5.77 13.19
C GLU A 34 -10.34 5.85 12.33
N ARG A 35 -11.34 6.63 12.77
CA ARG A 35 -12.62 6.76 12.04
C ARG A 35 -12.47 7.42 10.68
N ILE A 36 -11.71 8.52 10.61
CA ILE A 36 -11.50 9.25 9.36
C ILE A 36 -10.69 8.39 8.40
N SER A 37 -9.63 7.74 8.89
CA SER A 37 -8.83 6.80 8.10
C SER A 37 -9.69 5.66 7.55
N HIS A 38 -10.46 4.99 8.39
CA HIS A 38 -11.28 3.86 7.96
C HIS A 38 -12.25 4.27 6.84
N LYS A 39 -12.95 5.40 7.01
CA LYS A 39 -13.85 5.91 5.99
C LYS A 39 -13.10 6.28 4.70
N LEU A 40 -12.00 7.02 4.79
CA LEU A 40 -11.20 7.42 3.63
C LEU A 40 -10.73 6.22 2.81
N PHE A 41 -10.15 5.20 3.47
CA PHE A 41 -9.66 4.02 2.76
C PHE A 41 -10.78 3.16 2.19
N SER A 42 -11.93 3.09 2.87
CA SER A 42 -13.13 2.45 2.32
C SER A 42 -13.61 3.18 1.05
N ASP A 43 -13.65 4.51 1.06
CA ASP A 43 -14.10 5.30 -0.09
C ASP A 43 -13.12 5.17 -1.27
N ILE A 44 -11.81 5.19 -1.00
CA ILE A 44 -10.77 4.96 -2.02
C ILE A 44 -10.86 3.54 -2.60
N GLU A 45 -11.09 2.51 -1.78
CA GLU A 45 -11.26 1.13 -2.23
C GLU A 45 -12.44 0.98 -3.19
N VAL A 46 -13.60 1.52 -2.79
CA VAL A 46 -14.80 1.53 -3.65
C VAL A 46 -14.54 2.28 -4.94
N MET A 47 -13.86 3.44 -4.89
CA MET A 47 -13.48 4.21 -6.07
C MET A 47 -12.56 3.40 -7.00
N ILE A 48 -11.50 2.76 -6.47
CA ILE A 48 -10.59 1.92 -7.26
C ILE A 48 -11.36 0.79 -7.94
N LEU A 49 -12.19 0.06 -7.20
CA LEU A 49 -12.99 -1.03 -7.74
C LEU A 49 -13.93 -0.55 -8.85
N ASN A 50 -14.70 0.51 -8.58
CA ASN A 50 -15.65 1.07 -9.55
C ASN A 50 -14.93 1.55 -10.82
N TYR A 51 -13.81 2.25 -10.66
CA TYR A 51 -13.02 2.75 -11.77
C TYR A 51 -12.46 1.63 -12.65
N GLN A 52 -11.83 0.63 -12.01
CA GLN A 52 -11.25 -0.50 -12.71
C GLN A 52 -12.30 -1.35 -13.43
N ASN A 53 -13.45 -1.61 -12.78
CA ASN A 53 -14.57 -2.31 -13.39
C ASN A 53 -15.26 -1.51 -14.51
N SER A 54 -15.22 -0.17 -14.44
CA SER A 54 -15.75 0.68 -15.50
C SER A 54 -14.88 0.64 -16.76
N ILE A 55 -13.56 0.61 -16.59
CA ILE A 55 -12.62 0.75 -17.71
C ILE A 55 -12.21 -0.60 -18.30
N SER A 56 -12.10 -1.63 -17.48
CA SER A 56 -11.77 -2.99 -17.88
C SER A 56 -12.77 -3.98 -17.28
N PRO A 57 -14.07 -3.91 -17.66
CA PRO A 57 -15.14 -4.75 -17.10
C PRO A 57 -14.92 -6.26 -17.30
N GLN A 58 -14.07 -6.62 -18.25
CA GLN A 58 -13.67 -8.00 -18.52
C GLN A 58 -12.65 -8.56 -17.50
N LEU A 59 -11.95 -7.69 -16.77
CA LEU A 59 -11.03 -8.07 -15.71
C LEU A 59 -11.81 -7.99 -14.39
N ASP A 60 -12.09 -9.12 -13.75
CA ASP A 60 -12.69 -9.16 -12.42
C ASP A 60 -11.64 -8.68 -11.40
N TRP A 61 -11.75 -7.44 -10.90
CA TRP A 61 -10.76 -6.85 -9.98
C TRP A 61 -11.05 -7.20 -8.52
N GLN A 62 -9.99 -7.44 -7.76
CA GLN A 62 -10.01 -7.70 -6.32
C GLN A 62 -9.21 -6.63 -5.59
N THR A 63 -9.65 -6.26 -4.40
CA THR A 63 -8.96 -5.32 -3.51
C THR A 63 -8.82 -5.88 -2.10
N ILE A 64 -7.84 -5.35 -1.37
CA ILE A 64 -7.76 -5.49 0.09
C ILE A 64 -7.18 -4.22 0.69
N VAL A 65 -7.72 -3.79 1.82
CA VAL A 65 -7.10 -2.79 2.69
C VAL A 65 -6.36 -3.53 3.79
N TRP A 66 -5.03 -3.34 3.86
CA TRP A 66 -4.18 -3.97 4.87
C TRP A 66 -3.90 -3.01 6.01
N GLU A 67 -4.29 -3.39 7.23
CA GLU A 67 -3.97 -2.66 8.47
C GLU A 67 -2.71 -3.25 9.10
N ILE A 68 -1.61 -2.50 9.04
CA ILE A 68 -0.25 -3.03 9.29
C ILE A 68 0.13 -2.95 10.76
N SER A 69 -0.49 -2.04 11.51
CA SER A 69 -0.16 -1.78 12.91
C SER A 69 -1.40 -1.80 13.78
N THR A 70 -1.23 -2.28 15.01
CA THR A 70 -2.25 -2.30 16.06
C THR A 70 -2.67 -0.91 16.57
N LYS A 71 -2.10 0.16 16.01
CA LYS A 71 -2.34 1.56 16.39
C LYS A 71 -2.91 2.40 15.24
N PHE A 72 -3.37 1.76 14.16
CA PHE A 72 -3.91 2.44 12.97
C PHE A 72 -2.92 3.37 12.27
N GLU A 73 -1.64 3.29 12.63
CA GLU A 73 -0.58 4.18 12.13
C GLU A 73 -0.32 3.95 10.65
N TYR A 74 -0.61 2.77 10.11
CA TYR A 74 -0.20 2.38 8.77
C TYR A 74 -1.27 1.54 8.06
N LYS A 75 -1.71 2.04 6.90
CA LYS A 75 -2.57 1.31 5.96
C LYS A 75 -1.92 1.21 4.60
N GLU A 76 -2.30 0.21 3.84
CA GLU A 76 -2.00 0.05 2.41
C GLU A 76 -3.24 -0.49 1.71
N LEU A 77 -3.42 -0.17 0.44
CA LEU A 77 -4.51 -0.71 -0.36
C LEU A 77 -3.91 -1.44 -1.55
N TRP A 78 -4.18 -2.74 -1.65
CA TRP A 78 -3.70 -3.56 -2.76
C TRP A 78 -4.86 -3.88 -3.69
N PHE A 79 -4.55 -3.98 -4.98
CA PHE A 79 -5.54 -4.33 -5.99
C PHE A 79 -4.89 -5.13 -7.12
N ALA A 80 -5.61 -6.13 -7.61
CA ALA A 80 -5.15 -6.98 -8.70
C ALA A 80 -6.36 -7.62 -9.41
N PRO A 81 -6.25 -7.91 -10.71
CA PRO A 81 -7.16 -8.79 -11.42
C PRO A 81 -7.21 -10.20 -10.79
N ARG A 82 -8.38 -10.81 -10.71
CA ARG A 82 -8.60 -12.15 -10.15
C ARG A 82 -7.84 -13.24 -10.90
N ASN A 83 -7.67 -13.10 -12.22
CA ASN A 83 -6.88 -14.03 -13.04
C ASN A 83 -5.38 -13.99 -12.73
N TRP A 84 -4.90 -12.96 -12.00
CA TRP A 84 -3.54 -12.90 -11.47
C TRP A 84 -3.39 -13.63 -10.13
N ILE A 85 -4.46 -14.21 -9.58
CA ILE A 85 -4.44 -14.84 -8.26
C ILE A 85 -4.40 -16.36 -8.40
N HIS A 86 -3.41 -16.97 -7.74
CA HIS A 86 -3.27 -18.42 -7.70
C HIS A 86 -4.32 -19.02 -6.76
N SER A 87 -5.18 -19.89 -7.29
CA SER A 87 -6.20 -20.59 -6.51
C SER A 87 -5.55 -21.71 -5.69
N LYS A 88 -5.35 -21.49 -4.38
CA LYS A 88 -4.84 -22.55 -3.47
C LYS A 88 -5.93 -23.47 -2.94
N VAL A 89 -7.22 -23.15 -3.11
CA VAL A 89 -8.33 -23.85 -2.44
C VAL A 89 -9.48 -24.12 -3.41
N ASP A 90 -10.12 -25.28 -3.27
CA ASP A 90 -11.39 -25.66 -3.92
C ASP A 90 -12.61 -24.86 -3.42
N ASP A 91 -12.44 -23.94 -2.44
CA ASP A 91 -13.53 -23.18 -1.80
C ASP A 91 -13.92 -21.87 -2.53
N GLY A 92 -13.28 -21.53 -3.65
CA GLY A 92 -13.68 -20.39 -4.49
C GLY A 92 -13.32 -19.00 -3.95
N ASP A 93 -12.89 -18.88 -2.70
CA ASP A 93 -12.38 -17.65 -2.11
C ASP A 93 -10.96 -17.34 -2.60
N VAL A 94 -10.80 -16.15 -3.16
CA VAL A 94 -9.57 -15.68 -3.77
C VAL A 94 -8.90 -14.67 -2.85
N ASP A 95 -7.69 -14.99 -2.40
CA ASP A 95 -6.89 -14.12 -1.54
C ASP A 95 -5.76 -13.46 -2.36
N ILE A 96 -5.79 -12.14 -2.48
CA ILE A 96 -4.78 -11.35 -3.22
C ILE A 96 -3.35 -11.53 -2.68
N MET A 97 -3.17 -12.05 -1.45
CA MET A 97 -1.86 -12.49 -0.94
C MET A 97 -1.26 -13.64 -1.75
N HIS A 98 -2.09 -14.35 -2.51
CA HIS A 98 -1.71 -15.40 -3.46
C HIS A 98 -1.64 -14.92 -4.92
N SER A 99 -1.67 -13.61 -5.15
CA SER A 99 -1.41 -13.04 -6.47
C SER A 99 0.02 -13.30 -6.93
N TYR A 100 0.25 -13.45 -8.24
CA TYR A 100 1.61 -13.46 -8.80
C TYR A 100 2.20 -12.03 -8.85
N ALA A 101 1.33 -11.04 -9.02
CA ALA A 101 1.65 -9.62 -9.02
C ALA A 101 0.44 -8.82 -8.53
N PHE A 102 0.68 -7.63 -8.00
CA PHE A 102 -0.37 -6.72 -7.55
C PHE A 102 0.08 -5.27 -7.65
N PHE A 103 -0.92 -4.37 -7.71
CA PHE A 103 -0.71 -2.95 -7.48
C PHE A 103 -0.98 -2.61 -6.03
N LYS A 104 -0.27 -1.61 -5.52
CA LYS A 104 -0.38 -1.13 -4.15
C LYS A 104 -0.37 0.39 -4.14
N LEU A 105 -1.40 0.98 -3.57
CA LEU A 105 -1.43 2.39 -3.20
C LEU A 105 -0.72 2.55 -1.85
N THR A 106 0.33 3.38 -1.80
CA THR A 106 1.12 3.62 -0.58
C THR A 106 1.76 5.01 -0.53
N HIS A 107 2.19 5.43 0.66
CA HIS A 107 3.12 6.55 0.86
C HIS A 107 4.57 6.04 0.74
N TYR A 108 5.37 6.67 -0.12
CA TYR A 108 6.80 6.38 -0.29
C TYR A 108 7.65 7.40 0.49
N ASP A 109 8.38 6.92 1.49
CA ASP A 109 9.37 7.70 2.25
C ASP A 109 10.79 7.44 1.70
N ARG A 110 11.46 8.50 1.22
CA ARG A 110 12.81 8.45 0.65
C ARG A 110 13.92 8.28 1.68
N GLY A 111 13.63 8.44 2.98
CA GLY A 111 14.61 8.42 4.06
C GLY A 111 15.07 7.02 4.49
N CYS A 112 14.42 5.96 4.01
CA CYS A 112 14.65 4.63 4.54
C CYS A 112 15.69 3.80 3.76
N ASN A 113 16.61 3.17 4.50
CA ASN A 113 17.54 2.19 3.96
C ASN A 113 16.79 0.91 3.59
N TYR A 114 16.50 0.75 2.30
CA TYR A 114 15.82 -0.44 1.76
C TYR A 114 16.85 -1.52 1.39
N ASN A 115 16.75 -2.69 2.02
CA ASN A 115 17.50 -3.88 1.66
C ASN A 115 16.58 -4.88 0.94
N THR A 116 16.88 -5.15 -0.33
CA THR A 116 16.10 -6.06 -1.20
C THR A 116 15.98 -7.47 -0.64
N ASN A 117 16.97 -7.91 0.15
CA ASN A 117 17.02 -9.23 0.74
C ASN A 117 16.37 -9.28 2.13
N GLU A 118 16.00 -8.12 2.70
CA GLU A 118 15.31 -7.98 4.01
C GLU A 118 13.87 -7.44 3.83
N GLU A 119 13.32 -7.49 2.62
CA GLU A 119 11.97 -7.02 2.26
C GLU A 119 10.83 -7.67 3.08
N PHE A 120 11.18 -8.60 3.96
CA PHE A 120 10.34 -9.42 4.83
C PHE A 120 9.44 -8.67 5.82
N GLN A 121 9.84 -7.50 6.33
CA GLN A 121 9.16 -6.88 7.48
C GLN A 121 9.14 -5.35 7.46
N ILE A 122 9.93 -4.72 6.60
CA ILE A 122 10.13 -3.27 6.61
C ILE A 122 9.80 -2.71 5.22
N ASN A 123 8.55 -2.88 4.79
CA ASN A 123 7.99 -1.88 3.88
C ASN A 123 7.96 -0.58 4.69
N ASN A 124 8.91 0.32 4.46
CA ASN A 124 8.87 1.69 4.96
C ASN A 124 7.92 2.57 4.13
N ASN A 125 7.34 1.98 3.07
CA ASN A 125 6.32 2.61 2.26
C ASN A 125 4.97 2.32 2.91
N ARG A 126 4.67 3.01 4.01
CA ARG A 126 3.43 2.89 4.76
C ARG A 126 2.81 4.26 4.91
N PHE A 127 1.49 4.36 4.81
CA PHE A 127 0.77 5.62 5.03
C PHE A 127 0.60 5.91 6.52
N PRO A 128 1.22 6.96 7.09
CA PRO A 128 0.71 7.55 8.32
C PRO A 128 -0.68 8.09 8.00
N THR A 129 -1.71 7.56 8.63
CA THR A 129 -3.12 7.92 8.39
C THR A 129 -3.38 9.42 8.60
N SER A 130 -2.66 10.05 9.51
CA SER A 130 -2.60 11.51 9.73
C SER A 130 -1.83 12.31 8.67
N ASN A 131 -1.03 11.68 7.80
CA ASN A 131 -0.15 12.34 6.82
C ASN A 131 -0.54 12.09 5.37
N PHE A 132 -1.73 11.56 5.07
CA PHE A 132 -2.20 11.39 3.68
C PHE A 132 -2.08 12.67 2.84
N PHE A 133 -2.21 13.85 3.47
CA PHE A 133 -2.10 15.16 2.83
C PHE A 133 -0.75 15.87 3.07
N ARG A 134 0.17 15.28 3.84
CA ARG A 134 1.45 15.89 4.20
C ARG A 134 2.59 15.21 3.46
N HIS A 135 3.02 15.83 2.37
CA HIS A 135 4.11 15.38 1.49
C HIS A 135 5.50 15.88 1.93
N ASP A 136 5.62 16.48 3.11
CA ASP A 136 6.88 17.04 3.62
C ASP A 136 7.96 15.96 3.89
N GLN A 137 7.55 14.70 4.05
CA GLN A 137 8.45 13.55 4.24
C GLN A 137 8.34 12.47 3.15
N GLY A 138 7.54 12.66 2.12
CA GLY A 138 7.35 11.66 1.06
C GLY A 138 6.23 11.96 0.08
N TYR A 139 5.79 10.95 -0.68
CA TYR A 139 4.70 11.13 -1.63
C TYR A 139 3.87 9.87 -1.80
N ILE A 140 2.61 10.08 -2.19
CA ILE A 140 1.69 9.00 -2.50
C ILE A 140 2.09 8.39 -3.85
N THR A 141 2.03 7.07 -3.93
CA THR A 141 2.43 6.28 -5.10
C THR A 141 1.46 5.14 -5.34
N ILE A 142 1.26 4.81 -6.62
CA ILE A 142 0.85 3.47 -7.02
C ILE A 142 2.11 2.69 -7.39
N GLN A 143 2.33 1.56 -6.73
CA GLN A 143 3.48 0.69 -6.93
C GLN A 143 3.03 -0.65 -7.50
N PHE A 144 3.74 -1.19 -8.48
CA PHE A 144 3.52 -2.51 -9.06
C PHE A 144 4.58 -3.49 -8.58
N PHE A 145 4.14 -4.57 -7.93
CA PHE A 145 5.01 -5.59 -7.32
C PHE A 145 4.80 -6.96 -7.96
N LEU A 146 5.90 -7.70 -8.11
CA LEU A 146 5.85 -9.16 -8.23
C LEU A 146 5.83 -9.75 -6.81
N ASN A 147 4.80 -10.56 -6.52
CA ASN A 147 4.47 -10.95 -5.16
C ASN A 147 5.40 -12.06 -4.64
N TYR A 148 6.24 -11.71 -3.68
CA TYR A 148 7.16 -12.65 -3.04
C TYR A 148 6.44 -13.63 -2.10
N ASN A 149 5.31 -13.24 -1.48
CA ASN A 149 4.62 -14.07 -0.48
C ASN A 149 4.16 -15.39 -1.08
N LEU A 150 3.74 -15.35 -2.34
CA LEU A 150 3.34 -16.53 -3.09
C LEU A 150 4.52 -17.52 -3.23
N ILE A 151 5.70 -17.05 -3.60
CA ILE A 151 6.93 -17.85 -3.74
C ILE A 151 7.40 -18.38 -2.38
N ARG A 152 7.31 -17.57 -1.33
CA ARG A 152 7.61 -17.98 0.05
C ARG A 152 6.69 -19.13 0.48
N GLY A 153 5.43 -19.14 0.07
CA GLY A 153 4.50 -20.25 0.30
C GLY A 153 5.03 -21.62 -0.14
N LEU A 154 5.70 -21.69 -1.30
CA LEU A 154 6.31 -22.93 -1.82
C LEU A 154 7.48 -23.44 -0.97
N SER A 155 8.07 -22.60 -0.12
CA SER A 155 9.19 -22.99 0.74
C SER A 155 8.74 -23.69 2.02
N TYR A 156 7.47 -23.53 2.44
CA TYR A 156 6.90 -24.16 3.64
C TYR A 156 6.52 -25.64 3.44
N GLN A 157 6.59 -26.17 2.22
CA GLN A 157 6.22 -27.55 1.88
C GLN A 157 7.29 -28.60 2.29
N TYR A 158 8.39 -28.18 2.91
CA TYR A 158 9.46 -29.09 3.36
C TYR A 158 9.36 -29.32 4.88
N SER A 159 8.49 -30.26 5.29
CA SER A 159 8.27 -30.62 6.70
C SER A 159 9.47 -31.32 7.37
N ASP A 160 10.44 -31.78 6.59
CA ASP A 160 11.43 -32.76 7.05
C ASP A 160 12.83 -32.15 7.27
N LEU A 161 12.97 -30.82 7.19
CA LEU A 161 14.25 -30.12 7.35
C LEU A 161 14.47 -29.64 8.79
N THR A 162 15.74 -29.57 9.20
CA THR A 162 16.13 -28.80 10.39
C THR A 162 15.80 -27.32 10.18
N LYS A 163 15.60 -26.56 11.27
CA LYS A 163 15.31 -25.12 11.19
C LYS A 163 16.38 -24.35 10.41
N GLU A 164 17.66 -24.67 10.63
CA GLU A 164 18.78 -23.99 9.98
C GLU A 164 18.82 -24.27 8.47
N ASP A 165 18.62 -25.52 8.05
CA ASP A 165 18.56 -25.88 6.63
C ASP A 165 17.34 -25.28 5.93
N PHE A 166 16.22 -25.21 6.65
CA PHE A 166 14.99 -24.56 6.21
C PHE A 166 15.21 -23.06 5.97
N ASP A 167 15.78 -22.34 6.94
CA ASP A 167 16.06 -20.92 6.86
C ASP A 167 17.05 -20.60 5.72
N LEU A 168 18.12 -21.39 5.58
CA LEU A 168 19.09 -21.25 4.49
C LEU A 168 18.47 -21.48 3.10
N ARG A 169 17.59 -22.48 2.98
CA ARG A 169 16.90 -22.77 1.71
C ARG A 169 15.91 -21.67 1.35
N ILE A 170 15.15 -21.17 2.33
CA ILE A 170 14.26 -20.01 2.17
C ILE A 170 15.05 -18.82 1.64
N TYR A 171 16.16 -18.49 2.32
CA TYR A 171 17.02 -17.37 1.93
C TYR A 171 17.51 -17.50 0.48
N ARG A 172 17.97 -18.70 0.07
CA ARG A 172 18.40 -18.94 -1.33
C ARG A 172 17.26 -18.72 -2.33
N LYS A 173 16.09 -19.32 -2.09
CA LYS A 173 14.90 -19.11 -2.96
C LYS A 173 14.56 -17.62 -3.10
N MET A 174 14.75 -16.84 -2.02
CA MET A 174 14.51 -15.40 -2.04
C MET A 174 15.56 -14.62 -2.83
N CYS A 175 16.83 -14.97 -2.69
CA CYS A 175 17.88 -14.38 -3.52
C CYS A 175 17.61 -14.65 -5.01
N ASP A 176 17.20 -15.87 -5.35
CA ASP A 176 16.87 -16.25 -6.73
C ASP A 176 15.65 -15.50 -7.26
N TRP A 177 14.59 -15.38 -6.45
CA TRP A 177 13.41 -14.58 -6.80
C TRP A 177 13.77 -13.10 -7.00
N ASN A 178 14.57 -12.52 -6.12
CA ASN A 178 15.01 -11.13 -6.24
C ASN A 178 15.82 -10.89 -7.51
N LYS A 179 16.70 -11.84 -7.87
CA LYS A 179 17.46 -11.80 -9.11
C LYS A 179 16.53 -11.89 -10.33
N PHE A 180 15.57 -12.82 -10.31
CA PHE A 180 14.56 -12.93 -11.35
C PHE A 180 13.78 -11.62 -11.50
N ARG A 181 13.20 -11.10 -10.42
CA ARG A 181 12.42 -9.87 -10.39
C ARG A 181 13.18 -8.68 -10.96
N LYS A 182 14.42 -8.46 -10.50
CA LYS A 182 15.28 -7.37 -11.00
C LYS A 182 15.55 -7.50 -12.48
N ASN A 183 15.91 -8.70 -12.94
CA ASN A 183 16.18 -8.96 -14.35
C ASN A 183 14.93 -8.81 -15.22
N THR A 184 13.76 -9.17 -14.69
CA THR A 184 12.47 -8.98 -15.36
C THR A 184 12.17 -7.49 -15.49
N PHE A 185 12.19 -6.72 -14.41
CA PHE A 185 11.83 -5.30 -14.47
C PHE A 185 12.77 -4.45 -15.34
N ILE A 186 14.07 -4.73 -15.36
CA ILE A 186 15.01 -4.02 -16.25
C ILE A 186 14.61 -4.15 -17.73
N GLN A 187 13.99 -5.26 -18.15
CA GLN A 187 13.51 -5.44 -19.53
C GLN A 187 12.39 -4.46 -19.90
N TYR A 188 11.69 -3.91 -18.91
CA TYR A 188 10.54 -3.01 -19.09
C TYR A 188 10.85 -1.58 -18.64
N GLN A 189 12.12 -1.19 -18.55
CA GLN A 189 12.50 0.17 -18.12
C GLN A 189 11.84 1.27 -18.97
N LYS A 190 11.43 0.99 -20.21
CA LYS A 190 10.67 1.93 -21.05
C LYS A 190 9.33 2.37 -20.45
N LEU A 191 8.81 1.70 -19.43
CA LEU A 191 7.66 2.15 -18.63
C LEU A 191 7.90 3.54 -17.99
N GLU A 192 9.15 3.97 -17.85
CA GLU A 192 9.52 5.33 -17.44
C GLU A 192 8.92 6.39 -18.38
N ASN A 193 8.81 6.11 -19.69
CA ASN A 193 8.19 7.01 -20.66
C ASN A 193 6.68 7.19 -20.42
N HIS A 194 6.07 6.32 -19.63
CA HIS A 194 4.65 6.35 -19.26
C HIS A 194 4.46 6.85 -17.81
N GLY A 195 5.53 7.31 -17.16
CA GLY A 195 5.51 7.87 -15.80
C GLY A 195 5.66 6.83 -14.68
N PHE A 196 6.07 5.60 -15.01
CA PHE A 196 6.40 4.57 -14.03
C PHE A 196 7.92 4.45 -13.87
N GLU A 197 8.44 4.90 -12.74
CA GLU A 197 9.86 4.83 -12.43
C GLU A 197 10.22 3.47 -11.83
N LEU A 198 11.34 2.90 -12.25
CA LEU A 198 11.87 1.71 -11.60
C LEU A 198 12.44 2.12 -10.23
N GLY A 199 11.90 1.54 -9.15
CA GLY A 199 12.38 1.83 -7.80
C GLY A 199 13.88 1.62 -7.67
N ARG A 200 14.56 2.38 -6.79
CA ARG A 200 16.04 2.46 -6.69
C ARG A 200 16.78 1.11 -6.67
N CYS A 201 16.13 0.06 -6.18
CA CYS A 201 16.72 -1.27 -6.07
C CYS A 201 16.28 -2.26 -7.17
N GLY A 202 15.46 -1.81 -8.11
CA GLY A 202 14.96 -2.60 -9.23
C GLY A 202 13.94 -3.65 -8.81
N THR A 203 13.12 -3.36 -7.79
CA THR A 203 12.25 -4.34 -7.12
C THR A 203 10.76 -4.08 -7.26
N PHE A 204 10.37 -2.96 -7.86
CA PHE A 204 9.00 -2.60 -8.22
C PHE A 204 9.04 -1.41 -9.18
N PHE A 205 7.95 -1.19 -9.92
CA PHE A 205 7.69 0.08 -10.60
C PHE A 205 6.83 0.97 -9.70
N GLU A 206 7.09 2.27 -9.69
CA GLU A 206 6.27 3.24 -8.97
C GLU A 206 5.83 4.40 -9.85
N MET A 207 4.61 4.85 -9.66
CA MET A 207 4.09 6.10 -10.20
C MET A 207 3.75 7.02 -9.04
N LYS A 208 4.38 8.20 -9.03
CA LYS A 208 4.03 9.26 -8.10
C LYS A 208 2.65 9.82 -8.43
N ILE A 209 1.83 9.99 -7.40
CA ILE A 209 0.54 10.68 -7.47
C ILE A 209 0.76 12.16 -7.14
N ASP A 210 0.03 13.01 -7.85
CA ASP A 210 0.03 14.46 -7.60
C ASP A 210 -0.48 14.76 -6.17
N VAL A 211 -0.07 15.91 -5.65
CA VAL A 211 -0.42 16.33 -4.29
C VAL A 211 -1.93 16.56 -4.21
N PHE A 212 -2.54 16.05 -3.14
CA PHE A 212 -3.95 16.25 -2.85
C PHE A 212 -4.20 17.66 -2.29
N ASP A 213 -5.27 18.31 -2.74
CA ASP A 213 -5.72 19.57 -2.15
C ASP A 213 -6.46 19.28 -0.83
N SER A 214 -5.82 19.60 0.29
CA SER A 214 -6.39 19.35 1.62
C SER A 214 -7.61 20.21 1.92
N GLU A 215 -7.70 21.43 1.38
CA GLU A 215 -8.86 22.31 1.59
C GLU A 215 -10.07 21.78 0.82
N LEU A 216 -9.84 21.35 -0.42
CA LEU A 216 -10.86 20.68 -1.24
C LEU A 216 -11.33 19.40 -0.58
N PHE A 217 -10.41 18.57 -0.09
CA PHE A 217 -10.74 17.32 0.58
C PHE A 217 -11.66 17.54 1.79
N VAL A 218 -11.32 18.46 2.69
CA VAL A 218 -12.15 18.75 3.88
C VAL A 218 -13.55 19.19 3.46
N LYS A 219 -13.64 20.08 2.46
CA LYS A 219 -14.92 20.59 1.95
C LYS A 219 -15.79 19.48 1.34
N GLU A 220 -15.23 18.57 0.55
CA GLU A 220 -15.99 17.46 -0.04
C GLU A 220 -16.36 16.40 1.01
N TYR A 221 -15.44 16.08 1.92
CA TYR A 221 -15.67 15.09 2.97
C TYR A 221 -16.85 15.47 3.88
N GLU A 222 -16.97 16.75 4.25
CA GLU A 222 -18.12 17.28 5.00
C GLU A 222 -19.45 17.13 4.24
N GLN A 223 -19.40 17.12 2.91
CA GLN A 223 -20.56 16.91 2.04
C GLN A 223 -20.83 15.43 1.74
N GLY A 224 -19.98 14.52 2.26
CA GLY A 224 -20.06 13.09 2.01
C GLY A 224 -19.68 12.71 0.58
N LYS A 225 -18.82 13.48 -0.07
CA LYS A 225 -18.26 13.22 -1.41
C LYS A 225 -16.73 13.25 -1.36
N LEU A 226 -16.06 12.67 -2.35
CA LEU A 226 -14.59 12.73 -2.52
C LEU A 226 -14.18 12.71 -4.00
N ASP A 227 -15.08 13.06 -4.92
CA ASP A 227 -14.91 12.84 -6.36
C ASP A 227 -13.76 13.70 -6.93
N GLU A 228 -13.72 15.00 -6.62
CA GLU A 228 -12.70 15.91 -7.15
C GLU A 228 -11.38 15.79 -6.37
N SER A 229 -11.46 15.58 -5.05
CA SER A 229 -10.29 15.44 -4.20
C SER A 229 -9.50 14.17 -4.48
N LEU A 230 -10.12 13.10 -4.97
CA LEU A 230 -9.44 11.85 -5.32
C LEU A 230 -9.06 11.72 -6.81
N GLU A 231 -9.36 12.73 -7.64
CA GLU A 231 -8.99 12.78 -9.07
C GLU A 231 -7.51 12.44 -9.33
N PRO A 232 -6.51 12.84 -8.50
CA PRO A 232 -5.12 12.42 -8.68
C PRO A 232 -4.93 10.90 -8.71
N ILE A 233 -5.68 10.14 -7.91
CA ILE A 233 -5.62 8.68 -7.90
C ILE A 233 -6.25 8.13 -9.18
N GLU A 234 -7.40 8.66 -9.58
CA GLU A 234 -8.08 8.23 -10.83
C GLU A 234 -7.17 8.43 -12.06
N LYS A 235 -6.47 9.56 -12.14
CA LYS A 235 -5.48 9.82 -13.19
C LYS A 235 -4.36 8.78 -13.21
N ALA A 236 -3.88 8.36 -12.03
CA ALA A 236 -2.86 7.33 -11.93
C ALA A 236 -3.41 5.94 -12.33
N LEU A 237 -4.63 5.59 -11.92
CA LEU A 237 -5.32 4.36 -12.33
C LEU A 237 -5.54 4.32 -13.85
N LYS A 238 -5.87 5.47 -14.46
CA LYS A 238 -5.99 5.59 -15.93
C LYS A 238 -4.71 5.15 -16.62
N LYS A 239 -3.57 5.67 -16.17
CA LYS A 239 -2.26 5.34 -16.74
C LYS A 239 -1.88 3.88 -16.50
N VAL A 240 -2.25 3.31 -15.34
CA VAL A 240 -2.12 1.86 -15.10
C VAL A 240 -2.87 1.08 -16.17
N ASN A 241 -4.12 1.45 -16.44
CA ASN A 241 -4.94 0.74 -17.41
C ASN A 241 -4.45 0.94 -18.86
N GLU A 242 -4.03 2.15 -19.24
CA GLU A 242 -3.44 2.45 -20.57
C GLU A 242 -2.20 1.61 -20.88
N ASN A 243 -1.51 1.12 -19.85
CA ASN A 243 -0.29 0.30 -19.97
C ASN A 243 -0.49 -1.12 -19.43
N PHE A 244 -1.74 -1.56 -19.25
CA PHE A 244 -2.06 -2.80 -18.54
C PHE A 244 -1.45 -4.04 -19.20
N ASP A 245 -1.42 -4.11 -20.53
CA ASP A 245 -0.82 -5.23 -21.29
C ASP A 245 0.65 -5.47 -20.92
N ILE A 246 1.39 -4.40 -20.57
CA ILE A 246 2.79 -4.52 -20.14
C ILE A 246 2.86 -5.15 -18.75
N PHE A 247 1.99 -4.73 -17.83
CA PHE A 247 1.92 -5.31 -16.49
C PHE A 247 1.46 -6.77 -16.51
N ASP A 248 0.52 -7.12 -17.39
CA ASP A 248 0.04 -8.49 -17.61
C ASP A 248 1.15 -9.40 -18.16
N ASP A 249 2.00 -8.91 -19.07
CA ASP A 249 3.17 -9.65 -19.57
C ASP A 249 4.21 -9.87 -18.45
N ILE A 250 4.49 -8.84 -17.63
CA ILE A 250 5.39 -8.97 -16.48
C ILE A 250 4.85 -10.00 -15.46
N GLN A 251 3.56 -9.94 -15.17
CA GLN A 251 2.89 -10.90 -14.29
C GLN A 251 2.93 -12.31 -14.86
N SER A 252 2.73 -12.47 -16.17
CA SER A 252 2.76 -13.77 -16.85
C SER A 252 4.13 -14.44 -16.73
N LYS A 253 5.22 -13.67 -16.79
CA LYS A 253 6.57 -14.16 -16.50
C LYS A 253 6.72 -14.64 -15.06
N ALA A 254 6.17 -13.89 -14.09
CA ALA A 254 6.17 -14.29 -12.68
C ALA A 254 5.36 -15.57 -12.42
N LYS A 255 4.18 -15.68 -13.07
CA LYS A 255 3.37 -16.90 -13.06
C LYS A 255 4.14 -18.09 -13.59
N LYS A 256 4.80 -17.96 -14.74
CA LYS A 256 5.63 -19.03 -15.30
C LYS A 256 6.74 -19.43 -14.34
N TYR A 257 7.47 -18.47 -13.77
CA TYR A 257 8.51 -18.75 -12.78
C TYR A 257 7.97 -19.51 -11.56
N TYR A 258 6.79 -19.14 -11.06
CA TYR A 258 6.15 -19.86 -9.96
C TYR A 258 5.82 -21.31 -10.35
N LEU A 259 5.20 -21.52 -11.52
CA LEU A 259 4.81 -22.86 -11.99
C LEU A 259 6.02 -23.76 -12.26
N ASP A 260 7.13 -23.20 -12.75
CA ASP A 260 8.39 -23.92 -12.93
C ASP A 260 9.03 -24.36 -11.59
N LEU A 261 8.64 -23.71 -10.48
CA LEU A 261 9.11 -24.04 -9.12
C LEU A 261 8.13 -24.91 -8.33
N ASP A 262 6.85 -24.96 -8.72
CA ASP A 262 5.81 -25.65 -7.98
C ASP A 262 6.00 -27.18 -8.09
N PRO A 263 6.32 -27.87 -6.99
CA PRO A 263 6.58 -29.31 -6.98
C PRO A 263 5.30 -30.16 -7.11
N ILE A 264 4.10 -29.55 -7.07
CA ILE A 264 2.85 -30.27 -7.35
C ILE A 264 2.64 -30.44 -8.86
N LEU A 265 3.24 -29.56 -9.66
CA LEU A 265 3.12 -29.56 -11.13
C LEU A 265 4.37 -30.12 -11.84
N ASN A 266 5.47 -30.35 -11.12
CA ASN A 266 6.73 -30.93 -11.60
C ASN A 266 7.12 -32.18 -10.80
#